data_AF-W4VN51-F1
#
_entry.id   AF-W4VN51-F1
#
_cell.length_a   1.000
_cell.length_b   1.000
_cell.length_c   1.000
_cell.angle_alpha   90.00
_cell.angle_beta   90.00
_cell.angle_gamma   90.00
#
_symmetry.space_group_name_H-M   'P 1'
#
loop_
_entity.id
_entity.type
_entity.pdbx_description
1 polymer ?
#
loop_
_entity_poly.entity_id
_entity_poly.type
_entity_poly.pdbx_seq_one_letter_code
_entity_poly.pdbx_strand_id
1 'polypeptide(L)' 'MKAGGTINGIKNLLQEFDANVKAIGVLAEAEDEEEDRVVEDYMSLVQIKNVDSTKRHIEVIKGNYFEYKNRE' A
#
# COMPACT_ATOMS: atom_id res chain seq x y z
N MET A 1 1.53 0.75 4.13
CA MET A 1 1.58 -0.65 3.71
C MET A 1 3.03 -0.98 3.39
N LYS A 2 3.61 -1.95 4.11
CA LYS A 2 4.89 -2.55 3.75
C LYS A 2 4.59 -3.75 2.83
N ALA A 3 4.90 -4.99 3.23
CA ALA A 3 4.60 -6.21 2.48
C ALA A 3 3.10 -6.48 2.21
N GLY A 4 2.18 -5.91 3.01
CA GLY A 4 0.72 -6.08 2.82
C GLY A 4 0.06 -7.23 3.60
N GLY A 5 0.81 -7.94 4.45
CA GLY A 5 0.29 -9.06 5.25
C GLY A 5 -0.95 -8.73 6.10
N THR A 6 -1.01 -7.55 6.73
CA THR A 6 -2.19 -7.11 7.50
C THR A 6 -3.43 -6.99 6.62
N ILE A 7 -3.30 -6.45 5.41
CA ILE A 7 -4.42 -6.29 4.47
C ILE A 7 -4.89 -7.68 4.01
N ASN A 8 -3.98 -8.61 3.73
CA ASN A 8 -4.35 -9.99 3.42
C ASN A 8 -5.07 -10.69 4.57
N GLY A 9 -4.63 -10.48 5.81
CA GLY A 9 -5.36 -10.97 6.99
C GLY A 9 -6.79 -10.44 7.04
N ILE A 10 -6.99 -9.15 6.77
CA ILE A 10 -8.34 -8.54 6.70
C ILE A 10 -9.14 -9.10 5.52
N LYS A 11 -8.55 -9.29 4.34
CA LYS A 11 -9.23 -9.91 3.18
C LYS A 11 -9.71 -11.32 3.52
N ASN A 12 -8.86 -12.13 4.13
CA ASN A 12 -9.20 -13.49 4.54
C ASN A 12 -10.33 -13.48 5.58
N LEU A 13 -10.27 -12.60 6.57
CA LEU A 13 -11.34 -12.44 7.56
C LEU A 13 -12.67 -12.06 6.90
N LEU A 14 -12.67 -11.11 5.96
CA LEU A 14 -13.87 -10.70 5.24
C LEU A 14 -14.46 -11.84 4.38
N GLN A 15 -13.60 -12.69 3.81
CA GLN A 15 -14.02 -13.86 3.05
C GLN A 15 -14.80 -14.88 3.89
N GLU A 16 -14.50 -15.01 5.19
CA GLU A 16 -15.26 -15.87 6.11
C GLU A 16 -16.74 -15.45 6.28
N PHE A 17 -17.08 -14.21 5.88
CA PHE A 17 -18.43 -13.66 5.93
C PHE A 17 -19.06 -13.50 4.53
N ASP A 18 -18.53 -14.17 3.51
CA ASP A 18 -18.92 -14.00 2.09
C ASP A 18 -18.87 -12.53 1.63
N ALA A 19 -18.02 -11.72 2.26
CA ALA A 19 -17.89 -10.31 1.93
C ALA A 19 -16.95 -10.10 0.74
N ASN A 20 -17.31 -9.14 -0.12
CA ASN A 20 -16.53 -8.80 -1.31
C ASN A 20 -15.76 -7.50 -1.07
N VAL A 21 -14.44 -7.56 -1.07
CA VAL A 21 -13.58 -6.38 -0.95
C VAL A 21 -13.71 -5.54 -2.22
N LYS A 22 -14.25 -4.32 -2.11
CA LYS A 22 -14.48 -3.42 -3.26
C LYS A 22 -13.30 -2.53 -3.58
N ALA A 23 -12.54 -2.12 -2.57
CA ALA A 23 -11.37 -1.28 -2.72
C ALA A 23 -10.48 -1.41 -1.49
N ILE A 24 -9.19 -1.13 -1.68
CA ILE A 24 -8.21 -1.03 -0.61
C ILE A 24 -7.58 0.36 -0.70
N GLY A 25 -7.72 1.14 0.37
CA GLY A 25 -7.10 2.45 0.48
C GLY A 25 -6.10 2.46 1.62
N VAL A 26 -4.89 2.96 1.36
CA VAL A 26 -3.85 3.15 2.37
C VAL A 26 -3.37 4.60 2.34
N LEU A 27 -3.09 5.16 3.52
CA LEU A 27 -2.54 6.51 3.58
C LEU A 27 -1.13 6.55 2.98
N ALA A 28 -0.26 5.67 3.47
CA ALA A 28 1.13 5.58 3.08
C ALA A 28 1.49 4.15 2.68
N GLU A 29 2.31 4.01 1.64
CA GLU A 29 2.99 2.76 1.28
C GLU A 29 4.51 2.92 1.42
N ALA A 30 5.22 1.81 1.63
CA ALA A 30 6.67 1.78 1.63
C ALA A 30 7.18 1.33 0.25
N GLU A 31 8.37 1.80 -0.11
CA GLU A 31 9.19 1.18 -1.15
C GLU A 31 9.64 -0.20 -0.65
N ASP A 32 9.10 -1.26 -1.24
CA ASP A 32 9.51 -2.64 -0.99
C ASP A 32 10.00 -3.25 -2.32
N GLU A 33 10.94 -4.20 -2.21
CA GLU A 33 11.37 -5.02 -3.34
C GLU A 33 10.18 -5.87 -3.82
N GLU A 34 9.98 -5.95 -5.14
CA GLU A 34 8.77 -6.52 -5.76
C GLU A 34 8.45 -7.95 -5.29
N GLU A 35 9.45 -8.70 -4.82
CA GLU A 35 9.31 -10.10 -4.38
C GLU A 35 8.46 -10.29 -3.10
N ASP A 36 8.33 -9.27 -2.24
CA ASP A 36 7.62 -9.38 -0.95
C ASP A 36 6.18 -8.82 -0.97
N ARG A 37 5.74 -8.27 -2.10
CA ARG A 37 4.45 -7.59 -2.19
C ARG A 37 3.32 -8.59 -2.42
N VAL A 38 2.45 -8.74 -1.43
CA VAL A 38 1.35 -9.72 -1.46
C VAL A 38 -0.02 -9.12 -1.81
N VAL A 39 -0.08 -7.81 -2.06
CA VAL A 39 -1.30 -7.06 -2.43
C VAL A 39 -0.99 -6.08 -3.55
N GLU A 40 -1.64 -6.24 -4.71
CA GLU A 40 -1.39 -5.39 -5.89
C GLU A 40 -2.51 -4.36 -6.16
N ASP A 41 -3.76 -4.69 -5.85
CA ASP A 41 -4.92 -3.81 -6.14
C ASP A 41 -5.26 -2.95 -4.90
N TYR A 42 -4.53 -1.85 -4.73
CA TYR A 42 -4.75 -0.87 -3.67
C TYR A 42 -4.38 0.54 -4.13
N MET A 43 -4.93 1.52 -3.42
CA MET A 43 -4.71 2.94 -3.66
C MET A 43 -3.94 3.57 -2.49
N SER A 44 -2.89 4.33 -2.79
CA SER A 44 -2.06 5.05 -1.81
C SER A 44 -2.05 6.56 -2.07
N LEU A 45 -1.99 7.36 -1.00
CA LEU A 45 -1.83 8.82 -1.11
C LEU A 45 -0.35 9.22 -1.12
N VAL A 46 0.49 8.56 -0.32
CA VAL A 46 1.93 8.82 -0.29
C VAL A 46 2.73 7.53 -0.36
N GLN A 47 3.92 7.60 -0.96
CA GLN A 47 4.92 6.54 -0.94
C GLN A 47 6.16 7.03 -0.17
N ILE A 48 6.60 6.24 0.80
CA ILE A 48 7.78 6.47 1.60
C ILE A 48 8.95 5.74 0.94
N LYS A 49 10.03 6.49 0.65
CA LYS A 49 11.26 6.02 0.01
C LYS A 49 12.48 6.33 0.87
N ASN A 50 13.60 5.69 0.55
CA ASN A 50 14.94 6.06 1.06
C ASN A 50 14.98 6.30 2.57
N VAL A 51 14.46 5.36 3.35
CA VAL A 51 14.41 5.46 4.82
C VAL A 51 15.83 5.27 5.40
N ASP A 52 16.40 6.34 5.94
CA ASP A 52 17.69 6.33 6.65
C ASP A 52 17.44 6.54 8.15
N SER A 53 17.41 5.43 8.89
CA SER A 53 17.20 5.44 10.35
C SER A 53 18.39 6.04 11.11
N THR A 54 19.60 5.97 10.54
CA THR A 54 20.82 6.50 11.16
C THR A 54 20.82 8.03 11.10
N LYS A 55 20.48 8.59 9.94
CA LYS A 55 20.35 10.04 9.74
C LYS A 55 18.98 10.61 10.13
N ARG A 56 18.04 9.75 10.54
CA ARG A 56 16.65 10.10 10.86
C ARG A 56 15.97 10.86 9.71
N HIS A 57 16.20 10.39 8.49
CA HIS A 57 15.71 11.00 7.28
C HIS A 57 14.82 10.01 6.52
N ILE A 58 13.73 10.50 5.94
CA ILE A 58 12.88 9.74 5.02
C ILE A 58 12.53 10.63 3.83
N GLU A 59 12.37 10.01 2.67
CA GLU A 59 11.82 10.67 1.49
C GLU A 59 10.35 10.29 1.34
N VAL A 60 9.52 11.24 0.93
CA VAL A 60 8.09 11.01 0.70
C VAL A 60 7.72 11.57 -0.66
N ILE A 61 7.12 10.74 -1.50
CA ILE A 61 6.61 11.12 -2.82
C ILE A 61 5.11 10.84 -2.92
N LYS A 62 4.50 11.28 -4.03
CA LYS A 62 3.09 11.01 -4.32
C LYS A 62 2.86 9.50 -4.46
N GLY A 63 1.78 9.00 -3.85
CA GLY A 63 1.31 7.63 -4.04
C GLY A 63 0.58 7.43 -5.37
N ASN A 64 0.17 6.18 -5.62
CA ASN A 64 -0.40 5.74 -6.90
C ASN A 64 -1.78 6.33 -7.23
N TYR A 65 -2.49 6.90 -6.24
CA TYR A 65 -3.77 7.60 -6.46
C TYR A 65 -3.64 8.68 -7.54
N PHE A 66 -2.53 9.41 -7.52
CA PHE A 66 -2.29 10.52 -8.42
C PHE A 66 -1.96 10.07 -9.85
N GLU A 67 -1.56 8.81 -10.05
CA GLU A 67 -1.40 8.22 -11.39
C GLU A 67 -2.76 7.83 -11.98
N TYR A 68 -3.66 7.30 -11.13
CA TYR A 68 -5.00 6.89 -11.52
C TYR A 68 -5.86 8.09 -11.93
N LYS A 69 -5.81 9.19 -11.17
CA LYS A 69 -6.59 10.40 -11.43
C LYS A 69 -6.25 11.10 -12.76
N ASN A 70 -5.03 10.94 -13.27
CA ASN A 70 -4.63 11.57 -14.54
C ASN A 70 -5.14 10.82 -15.78
N ARG A 71 -5.89 9.72 -15.62
CA ARG A 71 -6.47 8.93 -16.72
C ARG A 71 -7.94 9.26 -16.99
N GLU A 72 -8.56 10.09 -16.16
CA GLU A 72 -9.92 10.64 -16.34
C GLU A 72 -9.86 12.04 -16.99
#